data_AF-K1RLV4-F1
#
_entry.id   AF-K1RLV4-F1
#
_cell.length_a   1.000
_cell.length_b   1.000
_cell.length_c   1.000
_cell.angle_alpha   90.00
_cell.angle_beta   90.00
_cell.angle_gamma   90.00
#
_symmetry.space_group_name_H-M   'P 1'
#
loop_
_entity.id
_entity.type
_entity.pdbx_description
1 polymer ?
#
loop_
_entity_poly.entity_id
_entity_poly.type
_entity_poly.pdbx_seq_one_letter_code
_entity_poly.pdbx_strand_id
1 'polypeptide(L)'
;MAILHRSLFTCFSLLAFLILLALKLDKKVKWNWFLVFIPMWIFDAVIVIYITFKMIAQCKNRYNSGQVSMTRKVCYMSFVLLKMSFQVILCMKLEYYNEEISMYYAMVPFWMFFIFVISDVSHGLWRIATRDISMCGR
;
A
#
# COMPACT_ATOMS: atom_id res chain seq x y z
N MET A 1 5.31 1.89 25.68
CA MET A 1 3.93 1.36 25.58
C MET A 1 3.26 1.51 24.20
N ALA A 2 3.47 2.60 23.42
CA ALA A 2 2.76 2.80 22.14
C ALA A 2 3.13 1.85 20.98
N ILE A 3 4.34 1.25 21.02
CA ILE A 3 4.84 0.35 19.95
C ILE A 3 4.14 -1.02 20.03
N LEU A 4 3.91 -1.51 21.24
CA LEU A 4 3.21 -2.78 21.49
C LEU A 4 1.76 -2.72 20.96
N HIS A 5 1.05 -1.62 21.20
CA HIS A 5 -0.32 -1.45 20.73
C HIS A 5 -0.43 -1.51 19.20
N ARG A 6 0.52 -0.92 18.46
CA ARG A 6 0.55 -0.99 16.99
C ARG A 6 0.77 -2.41 16.47
N SER A 7 1.70 -3.14 17.10
CA SER A 7 1.99 -4.53 16.71
C SER A 7 0.79 -5.43 16.98
N LEU A 8 0.17 -5.30 18.15
CA LEU A 8 -1.01 -6.09 18.53
C LEU A 8 -2.19 -5.86 17.58
N PHE A 9 -2.46 -4.59 17.23
CA PHE A 9 -3.53 -4.26 16.30
C PHE A 9 -3.30 -4.89 14.91
N THR A 10 -2.06 -4.83 14.41
CA THR A 10 -1.69 -5.44 13.12
C THR A 10 -1.81 -6.96 13.16
N CYS A 11 -1.29 -7.60 14.22
CA CYS A 11 -1.40 -9.05 14.40
C CYS A 11 -2.86 -9.50 14.52
N PHE A 12 -3.70 -8.75 15.23
CA PHE A 12 -5.12 -9.05 15.36
C PHE A 12 -5.85 -8.97 14.01
N SER A 13 -5.62 -7.92 13.22
CA SER A 13 -6.20 -7.79 11.87
C SER A 13 -5.74 -8.91 10.93
N LEU A 14 -4.46 -9.30 10.99
CA LEU A 14 -3.92 -10.42 10.21
C LEU A 14 -4.50 -11.77 10.64
N LEU A 15 -4.59 -12.03 11.94
CA LEU A 15 -5.21 -13.24 12.47
C LEU A 15 -6.68 -13.32 12.09
N ALA A 16 -7.43 -12.24 12.22
CA ALA A 16 -8.83 -12.18 11.80
C ALA A 16 -8.98 -12.51 10.30
N PHE A 17 -8.12 -11.93 9.45
CA PHE A 17 -8.06 -12.25 8.04
C PHE A 17 -7.78 -13.73 7.78
N LEU A 18 -6.75 -14.29 8.43
CA LEU A 18 -6.37 -15.71 8.31
C LEU A 18 -7.48 -16.66 8.77
N ILE A 19 -8.16 -16.34 9.87
CA ILE A 19 -9.28 -17.14 10.40
C ILE A 19 -10.45 -17.11 9.41
N LEU A 20 -10.86 -15.91 8.94
CA LEU A 20 -11.92 -15.78 7.95
C LEU A 20 -11.57 -16.49 6.64
N LEU A 21 -10.31 -16.44 6.22
CA LEU A 21 -9.79 -17.15 5.05
C LEU A 21 -9.89 -18.67 5.23
N ALA A 22 -9.48 -19.19 6.38
CA ALA A 22 -9.57 -20.61 6.70
C ALA A 22 -11.03 -21.09 6.76
N LEU A 23 -11.92 -20.33 7.40
CA LEU A 23 -13.36 -20.63 7.45
C LEU A 23 -14.01 -20.63 6.06
N LYS A 24 -13.56 -19.74 5.16
CA LYS A 24 -14.01 -19.71 3.76
C LYS A 24 -13.49 -20.91 2.98
N LEU A 25 -12.23 -21.31 3.20
CA LEU A 25 -11.62 -22.50 2.59
C LEU A 25 -12.33 -23.79 3.02
N ASP A 26 -12.81 -23.85 4.27
CA ASP A 26 -13.59 -24.97 4.81
C ASP A 26 -15.01 -25.06 4.21
N LYS A 27 -15.35 -24.20 3.22
CA LYS A 27 -16.65 -24.11 2.54
C LYS A 27 -17.86 -23.89 3.47
N LYS A 28 -17.63 -23.57 4.75
CA LYS A 28 -18.69 -23.35 5.74
C LYS A 28 -19.49 -22.08 5.48
N VAL A 29 -18.94 -21.12 4.72
CA VAL A 29 -19.52 -19.78 4.53
C VAL A 29 -19.56 -19.39 3.05
N LYS A 30 -20.76 -19.13 2.50
CA LYS A 30 -20.98 -18.71 1.10
C LYS A 30 -20.75 -17.22 0.82
N TRP A 31 -20.11 -16.48 1.73
CA TRP A 31 -19.97 -15.02 1.61
C TRP A 31 -18.97 -14.60 0.51
N ASN A 32 -19.14 -13.40 -0.04
CA ASN A 32 -18.20 -12.82 -1.02
C ASN A 32 -16.77 -12.80 -0.47
N TRP A 33 -15.77 -13.05 -1.31
CA TRP A 33 -14.36 -12.96 -0.90
C TRP A 33 -13.98 -11.57 -0.41
N PHE A 34 -14.68 -10.52 -0.87
CA PHE A 34 -14.54 -9.16 -0.38
C PHE A 34 -14.71 -9.04 1.15
N LEU A 35 -15.62 -9.80 1.76
CA LEU A 35 -15.87 -9.78 3.20
C LEU A 35 -14.69 -10.33 4.02
N VAL A 36 -14.00 -11.34 3.51
CA VAL A 36 -12.82 -11.93 4.17
C VAL A 36 -11.72 -10.88 4.32
N PHE A 37 -11.60 -9.98 3.35
CA PHE A 37 -10.57 -8.96 3.33
C PHE A 37 -10.92 -7.67 4.09
N ILE A 38 -12.17 -7.46 4.51
CA ILE A 38 -12.59 -6.28 5.29
C ILE A 38 -11.62 -5.86 6.41
N PRO A 39 -11.16 -6.76 7.31
CA PRO A 39 -10.24 -6.36 8.39
C PRO A 39 -8.94 -5.75 7.86
N MET A 40 -8.48 -6.18 6.69
CA MET A 40 -7.30 -5.64 6.03
C MET A 40 -7.60 -4.26 5.41
N TRP A 41 -8.75 -4.11 4.74
CA TRP A 41 -9.18 -2.83 4.15
C TRP A 41 -9.30 -1.72 5.20
N ILE A 42 -9.88 -2.04 6.36
CA ILE A 42 -10.00 -1.09 7.47
C ILE A 42 -8.62 -0.66 7.97
N PHE A 43 -7.69 -1.60 8.13
CA PHE A 43 -6.33 -1.29 8.57
C PHE A 43 -5.60 -0.37 7.59
N ASP A 44 -5.65 -0.67 6.29
CA ASP A 44 -5.05 0.17 5.25
C ASP A 44 -5.68 1.58 5.25
N ALA A 45 -7.01 1.69 5.35
CA ALA A 45 -7.71 2.98 5.41
C ALA A 45 -7.28 3.81 6.63
N VAL A 46 -7.18 3.19 7.81
CA VAL A 46 -6.72 3.86 9.04
C VAL A 46 -5.29 4.40 8.88
N ILE A 47 -4.39 3.63 8.24
CA ILE A 47 -3.02 4.08 7.97
C ILE A 47 -3.01 5.29 7.02
N VAL A 48 -3.75 5.22 5.92
CA VAL A 48 -3.85 6.33 4.94
C VAL A 48 -4.37 7.59 5.62
N ILE A 49 -5.43 7.46 6.41
CA ILE A 49 -6.02 8.56 7.18
C ILE A 49 -5.00 9.14 8.15
N TYR A 50 -4.31 8.31 8.94
CA TYR A 50 -3.31 8.75 9.91
C TYR A 50 -2.17 9.54 9.26
N ILE A 51 -1.64 9.05 8.14
CA ILE A 51 -0.57 9.71 7.39
C ILE A 51 -1.07 11.04 6.81
N THR A 52 -2.29 11.04 6.26
CA THR A 52 -2.92 12.23 5.69
C THR A 52 -3.11 13.30 6.75
N PHE A 53 -3.70 12.96 7.90
CA PHE A 53 -3.84 13.88 9.04
C PHE A 53 -2.50 14.40 9.53
N LYS A 54 -1.53 13.51 9.72
CA LYS A 54 -0.19 13.93 10.14
C LYS A 54 0.40 14.92 9.16
N MET A 55 0.20 14.71 7.86
CA MET A 55 0.75 15.63 6.90
C MET A 55 -0.02 16.92 6.72
N ILE A 56 -1.35 16.93 6.87
CA ILE A 56 -2.14 18.16 6.94
C ILE A 56 -1.69 18.99 8.17
N ALA A 57 -1.53 18.34 9.33
CA ALA A 57 -1.03 18.98 10.55
C ALA A 57 0.41 19.51 10.37
N GLN A 58 1.27 18.76 9.68
CA GLN A 58 2.62 19.23 9.35
C GLN A 58 2.59 20.37 8.34
N CYS A 59 1.71 20.36 7.33
CA CYS A 59 1.57 21.44 6.36
C CYS A 59 1.14 22.74 7.04
N LYS A 60 0.21 22.68 7.99
CA LYS A 60 -0.21 23.84 8.79
C LYS A 60 0.95 24.46 9.59
N ASN A 61 1.93 23.66 10.01
CA ASN A 61 3.11 24.11 10.77
C ASN A 61 4.34 24.43 9.89
N ARG A 62 4.30 24.14 8.58
CA ARG A 62 5.48 24.09 7.69
C ARG A 62 5.30 24.99 6.46
N TYR A 63 4.70 26.16 6.64
CA TYR A 63 4.64 27.22 5.62
C TYR A 63 6.03 27.62 5.06
N ASN A 64 7.14 27.24 5.71
CA ASN A 64 8.47 27.78 5.39
C ASN A 64 9.60 26.79 5.08
N SER A 65 9.37 25.48 4.84
CA SER A 65 10.52 24.58 4.52
C SER A 65 10.19 23.31 3.72
N GLY A 66 10.57 23.33 2.43
CA GLY A 66 11.21 22.21 1.74
C GLY A 66 10.33 21.05 1.22
N GLN A 67 10.14 21.04 -0.10
CA GLN A 67 9.48 20.06 -1.01
C GLN A 67 9.72 18.54 -0.79
N VAL A 68 10.61 18.08 0.10
CA VAL A 68 11.04 16.67 0.20
C VAL A 68 10.00 15.77 0.89
N SER A 69 8.97 16.36 1.53
CA SER A 69 7.95 15.63 2.29
C SER A 69 6.73 15.15 1.47
N MET A 70 6.52 15.68 0.26
CA MET A 70 5.34 15.36 -0.56
C MET A 70 5.49 14.03 -1.32
N THR A 71 6.65 13.79 -1.94
CA THR A 71 6.89 12.62 -2.80
C THR A 71 6.72 11.30 -2.06
N ARG A 72 7.29 11.19 -0.85
CA ARG A 72 7.18 9.96 -0.04
C ARG A 72 5.73 9.62 0.30
N LYS A 73 4.85 10.62 0.38
CA LYS A 73 3.43 10.42 0.76
C LYS A 73 2.54 10.08 -0.43
N VAL A 74 2.83 10.67 -1.59
CA VAL A 74 2.24 10.23 -2.87
C VAL A 74 2.65 8.79 -3.16
N CYS A 75 3.92 8.46 -2.99
CA CYS A 75 4.42 7.10 -3.19
C CYS A 75 3.72 6.08 -2.26
N TYR A 76 3.43 6.46 -1.02
CA TYR A 76 2.64 5.63 -0.10
C TYR A 76 1.18 5.49 -0.52
N MET A 77 0.51 6.56 -0.99
CA MET A 77 -0.87 6.45 -1.49
C MET A 77 -0.94 5.54 -2.73
N SER A 78 0.01 5.68 -3.66
CA SER A 78 0.13 4.81 -4.82
C SER A 78 0.38 3.35 -4.43
N PHE A 79 1.25 3.11 -3.43
CA PHE A 79 1.50 1.75 -2.89
C PHE A 79 0.22 1.11 -2.35
N VAL A 80 -0.57 1.86 -1.56
CA VAL A 80 -1.83 1.35 -1.00
C VAL A 80 -2.83 1.04 -2.12
N LEU A 81 -3.03 1.96 -3.07
CA LEU A 81 -3.95 1.74 -4.20
C LEU A 81 -3.58 0.49 -5.01
N LEU A 82 -2.31 0.32 -5.36
CA LEU A 82 -1.85 -0.87 -6.08
C LEU A 82 -2.05 -2.16 -5.26
N LYS A 83 -1.78 -2.10 -3.95
CA LYS A 83 -2.01 -3.22 -3.06
C LYS A 83 -3.50 -3.60 -3.01
N MET A 84 -4.41 -2.62 -3.02
CA MET A 84 -5.85 -2.88 -3.14
C MET A 84 -6.21 -3.56 -4.46
N SER A 85 -5.66 -3.10 -5.59
CA SER A 85 -5.90 -3.70 -6.91
C SER A 85 -5.45 -5.15 -6.97
N PHE A 86 -4.26 -5.46 -6.45
CA PHE A 86 -3.76 -6.84 -6.36
C PHE A 86 -4.69 -7.71 -5.52
N GLN A 87 -5.12 -7.20 -4.37
CA GLN A 87 -6.01 -7.91 -3.46
C GLN A 87 -7.37 -8.21 -4.10
N VAL A 88 -7.94 -7.27 -4.87
CA VAL A 88 -9.20 -7.47 -5.61
C VAL A 88 -9.05 -8.49 -6.75
N ILE A 89 -7.95 -8.45 -7.49
CA ILE A 89 -7.65 -9.45 -8.54
C ILE A 89 -7.49 -10.84 -7.91
N LEU A 90 -6.85 -10.91 -6.74
CA LEU A 90 -6.70 -12.16 -5.99
C LEU A 90 -8.05 -12.67 -5.46
N CYS A 91 -8.95 -11.79 -5.00
CA CYS A 91 -10.34 -12.15 -4.67
C CYS A 91 -11.08 -12.74 -5.88
N MET A 92 -11.02 -12.08 -7.03
CA MET A 92 -11.68 -12.57 -8.24
C MET A 92 -11.12 -13.93 -8.69
N LYS A 93 -9.80 -14.12 -8.56
CA LYS A 93 -9.17 -15.40 -8.85
C LYS A 93 -9.67 -16.51 -7.92
N LEU A 94 -9.74 -16.26 -6.61
CA LEU A 94 -10.22 -17.25 -5.63
C LEU A 94 -11.73 -17.52 -5.70
N GLU A 95 -12.54 -16.55 -6.15
CA GLU A 95 -13.99 -16.71 -6.30
C GLU A 95 -14.37 -17.47 -7.57
N TYR A 96 -13.67 -17.24 -8.68
CA TYR A 96 -14.16 -17.61 -9.99
C TYR A 96 -13.45 -18.82 -10.64
N TYR A 97 -12.14 -19.05 -10.47
CA TYR A 97 -11.41 -19.93 -11.41
C TYR A 97 -10.23 -20.72 -10.81
N ASN A 98 -10.35 -22.05 -10.75
CA ASN A 98 -9.29 -22.99 -10.35
C ASN A 98 -8.53 -23.64 -11.52
N GLU A 99 -8.93 -23.45 -12.77
CA GLU A 99 -8.30 -24.12 -13.91
C GLU A 99 -7.94 -23.11 -15.01
N GLU A 100 -6.64 -23.04 -15.36
CA GLU A 100 -6.07 -22.46 -16.60
C GLU A 100 -5.65 -20.98 -16.71
N ILE A 101 -5.78 -20.12 -15.68
CA ILE A 101 -5.16 -18.76 -15.78
C ILE A 101 -3.72 -18.76 -15.28
N SER A 102 -2.79 -18.60 -16.23
CA SER A 102 -1.35 -18.41 -16.02
C SER A 102 -1.05 -17.37 -14.94
N MET A 103 -0.13 -17.71 -14.02
CA MET A 103 0.33 -16.85 -12.90
C MET A 103 0.76 -15.44 -13.33
N TYR A 104 1.04 -15.26 -14.64
CA TYR A 104 1.46 -14.02 -15.25
C TYR A 104 0.53 -12.82 -14.96
N TYR A 105 -0.79 -13.00 -15.07
CA TYR A 105 -1.74 -11.90 -14.84
C TYR A 105 -1.80 -11.43 -13.39
N ALA A 106 -1.54 -12.33 -12.43
CA ALA A 106 -1.46 -11.98 -11.02
C ALA A 106 -0.19 -11.16 -10.70
N MET A 107 0.87 -11.29 -11.51
CA MET A 107 2.10 -10.53 -11.37
C MET A 107 2.06 -9.16 -12.06
N VAL A 108 1.08 -8.89 -12.92
CA VAL A 108 0.96 -7.58 -13.62
C VAL A 108 0.93 -6.38 -12.66
N PRO A 109 0.15 -6.38 -11.56
CA PRO A 109 0.18 -5.28 -10.58
C PRO A 109 1.55 -5.15 -9.90
N PHE A 110 2.24 -6.28 -9.70
CA PHE A 110 3.56 -6.32 -9.09
C PHE A 110 4.66 -5.76 -10.01
N TRP A 111 4.58 -6.04 -11.31
CA TRP A 111 5.48 -5.46 -12.30
C TRP A 111 5.25 -3.96 -12.48
N MET A 112 3.98 -3.53 -12.54
CA MET A 112 3.62 -2.11 -12.56
C MET A 112 4.13 -1.38 -11.31
N PHE A 113 4.08 -2.05 -10.16
CA PHE A 113 4.63 -1.52 -8.91
C PHE A 113 6.15 -1.28 -9.01
N PHE A 114 6.89 -2.28 -9.48
CA PHE A 114 8.34 -2.18 -9.57
C PHE A 114 8.77 -1.03 -10.50
N ILE A 115 8.08 -0.88 -11.64
CA ILE A 115 8.33 0.21 -12.60
C ILE A 115 8.01 1.58 -11.99
N PHE A 116 6.91 1.71 -11.25
CA PHE A 116 6.53 2.96 -10.60
C PHE A 116 7.56 3.40 -9.54
N VAL A 117 8.04 2.47 -8.72
CA VAL A 117 9.07 2.76 -7.70
C VAL A 117 10.40 3.16 -8.34
N ILE A 118 10.83 2.43 -9.38
CA ILE A 118 12.05 2.77 -10.11
C ILE A 118 11.92 4.20 -10.67
N SER A 119 10.77 4.53 -11.26
CA SER A 119 10.55 5.86 -11.84
C SER A 119 10.61 6.97 -10.78
N ASP A 120 9.96 6.80 -9.62
CA ASP A 120 9.99 7.79 -8.53
C ASP A 120 11.40 7.99 -7.97
N VAL A 121 12.13 6.89 -7.74
CA VAL A 121 13.52 6.93 -7.26
C VAL A 121 14.44 7.57 -8.30
N SER A 122 14.25 7.27 -9.58
CA SER A 122 15.01 7.86 -10.69
C SER A 122 14.82 9.38 -10.75
N HIS A 123 13.57 9.84 -10.66
CA HIS A 123 13.26 11.27 -10.65
C HIS A 123 13.80 11.98 -9.39
N GLY A 124 13.79 11.29 -8.24
CA GLY A 124 14.41 11.78 -7.02
C GLY A 124 15.92 11.97 -7.16
N LEU A 125 16.62 10.94 -7.63
CA LEU A 125 18.07 10.95 -7.87
C LEU A 125 18.48 11.98 -8.91
N TRP A 126 17.74 12.07 -10.02
CA TRP A 126 18.02 13.04 -11.08
C TRP A 126 17.97 14.47 -10.54
N ARG A 127 16.95 14.81 -9.73
CA ARG A 127 16.83 16.14 -9.11
C ARG A 127 17.92 16.45 -8.10
N ILE A 128 18.47 15.44 -7.42
CA ILE A 128 19.59 15.63 -6.49
C ILE A 128 20.88 15.89 -7.29
N ALA A 129 21.17 15.06 -8.30
CA ALA A 129 22.35 15.20 -9.14
C ALA A 129 22.40 16.56 -9.88
N THR A 130 21.26 17.06 -10.37
CA THR A 130 21.22 18.40 -11.01
C THR A 130 21.46 19.54 -10.03
N ARG A 131 21.11 19.39 -8.74
CA ARG A 131 21.38 20.42 -7.72
C ARG A 131 22.86 20.51 -7.38
N ASP A 132 23.55 19.38 -7.23
CA ASP A 132 25.00 19.34 -6.97
C ASP A 132 25.80 19.99 -8.10
N ILE A 133 25.43 19.71 -9.36
CA ILE A 133 26.08 20.32 -10.54
C ILE A 133 25.90 21.85 -10.55
N SER A 134 24.72 22.35 -10.16
CA SER A 134 24.45 23.79 -10.11
C SER A 134 25.22 24.53 -9.00
N MET A 135 25.62 23.84 -7.94
CA MET A 135 26.38 24.41 -6.81
C MET A 135 27.89 24.46 -7.08
N CYS A 136 28.42 23.56 -7.93
CA CYS A 136 29.84 23.51 -8.25
C CYS A 136 30.24 24.47 -9.40
N GLY A 137 29.25 24.93 -10.18
CA GLY A 137 29.46 25.87 -11.30
C GLY A 137 29.38 27.36 -10.93
N ARG A 138 29.25 27.71 -9.64
CA ARG A 138 29.22 29.09 -9.14
C ARG A 138 30.31 29.28 -8.09
#